data_AF-A0A837F5G7-F1
#
_entry.id   AF-A0A837F5G7-F1
#
_cell.length_a   1.000
_cell.length_b   1.000
_cell.length_c   1.000
_cell.angle_alpha   90.00
_cell.angle_beta   90.00
_cell.angle_gamma   90.00
#
_symmetry.space_group_name_H-M   'P 1'
#
loop_
_entity.id
_entity.type
_entity.pdbx_description
1 polymer ?
#
loop_
_entity_poly.entity_id
_entity_poly.type
_entity_poly.pdbx_seq_one_letter_code
_entity_poly.pdbx_strand_id
1 'polypeptide(L)'
;MSKNLVKSWTTKSGLNAFIFLIKDSHHCGYVVLPACLSDFDFDEELIDVHGGITYSGNPDWSGGLTVIGYDCAHAGDQCFGYKDGVWRDVDFCTDECEKLASQLISLTNRNVDGNIK
;
A
#
# COMPACT_ATOMS: atom_id res chain seq x y z
N MET A 1 -10.70 0.85 -16.58
CA MET A 1 -11.41 0.76 -15.28
C MET A 1 -11.21 2.09 -14.55
N SER A 2 -12.24 2.67 -13.94
CA SER A 2 -12.09 3.94 -13.22
C SER A 2 -11.23 3.74 -11.96
N LYS A 3 -10.21 4.59 -11.84
CA LYS A 3 -9.35 4.72 -10.67
C LYS A 3 -9.25 6.21 -10.41
N ASN A 4 -9.86 6.68 -9.32
CA ASN A 4 -9.89 8.09 -8.99
C ASN A 4 -8.86 8.34 -7.89
N LEU A 5 -7.87 9.20 -8.14
CA LEU A 5 -6.91 9.60 -7.11
C LEU A 5 -7.66 10.42 -6.06
N VAL A 6 -7.68 9.93 -4.82
CA VAL A 6 -8.35 10.59 -3.69
C VAL A 6 -7.36 11.42 -2.90
N LYS A 7 -6.15 10.90 -2.69
CA LYS A 7 -5.11 11.56 -1.90
C LYS A 7 -3.72 11.11 -2.37
N SER A 8 -2.77 12.03 -2.41
CA SER A 8 -1.34 11.72 -2.50
C SER A 8 -0.57 12.61 -1.54
N TRP A 9 0.47 12.05 -0.91
CA TRP A 9 1.28 12.76 0.08
C TRP A 9 2.63 12.06 0.27
N THR A 10 3.53 12.73 0.99
CA THR A 10 4.74 12.10 1.53
C THR A 10 4.47 11.70 2.97
N THR A 11 4.63 10.41 3.27
CA THR A 11 4.43 9.83 4.62
C THR A 11 5.43 10.39 5.62
N LYS A 12 5.18 10.18 6.91
CA LYS A 12 6.13 10.53 7.99
C LYS A 12 7.48 9.81 7.83
N SER A 13 7.48 8.64 7.20
CA SER A 13 8.66 7.86 6.86
C SER A 13 9.37 8.32 5.58
N GLY A 14 8.87 9.36 4.91
CA GLY A 14 9.52 9.97 3.74
C GLY A 14 9.21 9.30 2.40
N LEU A 15 8.34 8.29 2.37
CA LEU A 15 7.90 7.63 1.14
C LEU A 15 6.63 8.27 0.60
N ASN A 16 6.52 8.37 -0.73
CA ASN A 16 5.29 8.85 -1.36
C ASN A 16 4.19 7.79 -1.25
N ALA A 17 2.99 8.23 -0.88
CA ALA A 17 1.80 7.39 -0.73
C ALA A 17 0.62 7.94 -1.52
N PHE A 18 -0.29 7.03 -1.88
CA PHE A 18 -1.44 7.30 -2.72
C PHE A 18 -2.65 6.51 -2.24
N ILE A 19 -3.82 7.14 -2.25
CA ILE A 19 -5.11 6.47 -2.08
C ILE A 19 -5.92 6.67 -3.35
N PHE A 20 -6.42 5.56 -3.88
CA PHE A 20 -7.35 5.57 -5.01
C PHE A 20 -8.70 5.01 -4.60
N LEU A 21 -9.78 5.62 -5.08
CA LEU A 21 -11.09 5.00 -5.10
C LEU A 21 -11.23 4.18 -6.38
N ILE A 22 -11.41 2.87 -6.22
CA ILE A 22 -11.48 1.93 -7.32
C ILE A 22 -12.94 1.66 -7.65
N LYS A 23 -13.36 1.88 -8.90
CA LYS A 23 -14.74 1.60 -9.39
C LYS A 23 -15.86 2.17 -8.50
N ASP A 24 -15.63 3.30 -7.84
CA ASP A 24 -16.56 3.89 -6.86
C ASP A 24 -17.02 2.89 -5.78
N SER A 25 -16.13 1.95 -5.42
CA SER A 25 -16.41 0.74 -4.64
C SER A 25 -15.69 0.69 -3.31
N HIS A 26 -14.37 0.84 -3.32
CA HIS A 26 -13.49 0.75 -2.15
C HIS A 26 -12.21 1.54 -2.40
N HIS A 27 -11.52 1.90 -1.32
CA HIS A 27 -10.21 2.50 -1.40
C HIS A 27 -9.11 1.44 -1.51
N CYS A 28 -8.03 1.81 -2.18
CA CYS A 28 -6.76 1.08 -2.16
C CYS A 28 -5.64 2.05 -1.78
N GLY A 29 -4.72 1.60 -0.94
CA GLY A 29 -3.54 2.34 -0.53
C GLY A 29 -2.29 1.81 -1.23
N TYR A 30 -1.40 2.71 -1.62
CA TYR A 30 -0.14 2.38 -2.29
C TYR A 30 0.99 3.25 -1.74
N VAL A 31 2.17 2.65 -1.56
CA VAL A 31 3.39 3.33 -1.13
C VAL A 31 4.51 3.03 -2.12
N VAL A 32 5.31 4.04 -2.47
CA VAL A 32 6.50 3.84 -3.31
C VAL A 32 7.48 2.91 -2.60
N LEU A 33 7.89 1.86 -3.31
CA LEU A 33 8.85 0.89 -2.82
C LEU A 33 10.27 1.50 -2.86
N PRO A 34 11.03 1.49 -1.75
CA PRO A 34 12.44 1.86 -1.77
C PRO A 34 13.23 1.00 -2.75
N ALA A 35 14.11 1.61 -3.54
CA ALA A 35 14.85 0.91 -4.60
C ALA A 35 15.69 -0.27 -4.10
N CYS A 36 16.20 -0.23 -2.86
CA CYS A 36 16.97 -1.33 -2.26
C CYS A 36 16.10 -2.55 -1.88
N LEU A 37 14.78 -2.46 -2.03
CA LEU A 37 13.84 -3.57 -1.83
C LEU A 37 13.23 -4.05 -3.15
N SER A 38 13.77 -3.66 -4.32
CA SER A 38 13.18 -4.02 -5.62
C SER A 38 13.08 -5.53 -5.83
N ASP A 39 14.03 -6.28 -5.29
CA ASP A 39 14.13 -7.73 -5.43
C ASP A 39 13.71 -8.45 -4.13
N PHE A 40 13.09 -7.71 -3.19
CA PHE A 40 12.64 -8.26 -1.92
C PHE A 40 11.38 -9.11 -2.13
N ASP A 41 11.41 -10.34 -1.63
CA ASP A 41 10.26 -11.23 -1.67
C ASP A 41 9.29 -10.91 -0.53
N PHE A 42 8.16 -10.30 -0.88
CA PHE A 42 7.13 -9.92 0.08
C PHE A 42 6.18 -11.08 0.44
N ASP A 43 6.29 -12.25 -0.22
CA ASP A 43 5.48 -13.42 0.12
C ASP A 43 6.00 -14.12 1.39
N GLU A 44 7.30 -13.95 1.71
CA GLU A 44 7.94 -14.53 2.90
C GLU A 44 8.01 -13.58 4.10
N GLU A 45 7.75 -12.28 3.91
CA GLU A 45 7.81 -11.27 4.96
C GLU A 45 6.41 -10.87 5.43
N LEU A 46 6.21 -10.87 6.75
CA LEU A 46 4.96 -10.43 7.33
C LEU A 46 4.87 -8.89 7.33
N ILE A 47 4.28 -8.33 6.28
CA ILE A 47 3.84 -6.93 6.27
C ILE A 47 2.43 -6.85 6.85
N ASP A 48 2.31 -6.22 8.01
CA ASP A 48 1.05 -6.05 8.69
C ASP A 48 0.35 -4.78 8.18
N VAL A 49 -0.53 -4.95 7.21
CA VAL A 49 -1.50 -3.94 6.74
C VAL A 49 -2.85 -4.61 6.51
N HIS A 50 -3.90 -3.83 6.28
CA HIS A 50 -5.25 -4.30 6.07
C HIS A 50 -5.33 -5.34 4.95
N GLY A 51 -5.50 -6.61 5.33
CA GLY A 51 -5.55 -7.75 4.42
C GLY A 51 -4.20 -8.17 3.82
N GLY A 52 -3.10 -7.54 4.24
CA GLY A 52 -1.76 -7.78 3.72
C GLY A 52 -1.51 -7.07 2.38
N ILE A 53 -0.36 -7.39 1.77
CA ILE A 53 -0.01 -6.86 0.45
C ILE A 53 -0.84 -7.56 -0.63
N THR A 54 -1.54 -6.78 -1.44
CA THR A 54 -2.34 -7.28 -2.56
C THR A 54 -1.90 -6.72 -3.92
N TYR A 55 -0.89 -5.84 -3.92
CA TYR A 55 -0.32 -5.27 -5.13
C TYR A 55 1.18 -4.99 -5.01
N SER A 56 1.95 -5.34 -6.04
CA SER A 56 3.33 -4.87 -6.28
C SER A 56 3.54 -4.65 -7.77
N GLY A 57 4.05 -3.49 -8.18
CA GLY A 57 4.34 -3.21 -9.58
C GLY A 57 4.54 -1.73 -9.94
N ASN A 58 4.62 -1.43 -11.23
CA ASN A 58 4.90 -0.10 -11.78
C ASN A 58 3.67 0.44 -12.53
N PRO A 59 2.64 0.95 -11.85
CA PRO A 59 1.45 1.46 -12.52
C PRO A 59 1.75 2.76 -13.26
N ASP A 60 1.10 3.03 -14.40
CA ASP A 60 1.37 4.22 -15.24
C ASP A 60 1.34 5.56 -14.49
N TRP A 61 0.52 5.67 -13.44
CA TRP A 61 0.38 6.87 -12.63
C TRP A 61 1.56 7.13 -11.67
N SER A 62 2.44 6.14 -11.44
CA SER A 62 3.58 6.27 -10.54
C SER A 62 4.77 6.97 -11.18
N GLY A 63 4.71 7.28 -12.48
CA GLY A 63 5.83 7.86 -13.22
C GLY A 63 7.00 6.89 -13.36
N GLY A 64 6.74 5.58 -13.40
CA GLY A 64 7.73 4.53 -13.54
C GLY A 64 8.26 3.96 -12.23
N LEU A 65 7.84 4.50 -11.08
CA LEU A 65 8.22 3.99 -9.76
C LEU A 65 7.50 2.68 -9.44
N THR A 66 8.18 1.76 -8.76
CA THR A 66 7.55 0.58 -8.18
C THR A 66 6.76 1.00 -6.95
N VAL A 67 5.53 0.54 -6.81
CA VAL A 67 4.70 0.73 -5.63
C VAL A 67 4.23 -0.62 -5.12
N ILE A 68 4.03 -0.68 -3.80
CA ILE A 68 3.42 -1.81 -3.10
C ILE A 68 2.16 -1.32 -2.40
N GLY A 69 1.14 -2.15 -2.29
CA GLY A 69 -0.16 -1.71 -1.80
C GLY A 69 -1.09 -2.82 -1.32
N TYR A 70 -2.21 -2.38 -0.80
CA TYR A 70 -3.29 -3.18 -0.24
C TYR A 70 -4.64 -2.61 -0.72
N ASP A 71 -5.71 -3.40 -0.59
CA ASP A 71 -7.06 -2.99 -0.94
C ASP A 71 -8.04 -3.12 0.23
N CYS A 72 -9.12 -2.34 0.19
CA CYS A 72 -10.21 -2.41 1.17
C CYS A 72 -11.44 -3.14 0.60
N ALA A 73 -11.24 -4.29 -0.06
CA ALA A 73 -12.31 -5.17 -0.54
C ALA A 73 -12.23 -6.57 0.08
N HIS A 74 -11.89 -6.65 1.37
CA HIS A 74 -11.81 -7.89 2.12
C HIS A 74 -13.15 -8.27 2.77
N ALA A 75 -13.24 -9.50 3.29
CA ALA A 75 -14.41 -9.95 4.02
C ALA A 75 -14.71 -9.01 5.20
N GLY A 76 -15.90 -8.41 5.20
CA GLY A 76 -16.34 -7.46 6.21
C GLY A 76 -16.15 -5.99 5.83
N ASP A 77 -15.43 -5.67 4.74
CA ASP A 77 -15.38 -4.29 4.23
C ASP A 77 -16.61 -3.96 3.40
N GLN A 78 -17.06 -2.71 3.47
CA GLN A 78 -18.06 -2.18 2.56
C GLN A 78 -17.44 -2.01 1.18
N CYS A 79 -17.96 -2.71 0.17
CA CYS A 79 -17.50 -2.59 -1.20
C CYS A 79 -18.66 -2.81 -2.20
N PHE A 80 -18.34 -2.88 -3.49
CA PHE A 80 -19.33 -3.19 -4.53
C PHE A 80 -19.93 -4.59 -4.30
N GLY A 81 -21.25 -4.66 -4.22
CA GLY A 81 -21.96 -5.91 -3.92
C GLY A 81 -22.09 -6.25 -2.43
N TYR A 82 -21.40 -5.52 -1.54
CA TYR A 82 -21.49 -5.72 -0.09
C TYR A 82 -21.58 -4.38 0.65
N LYS A 83 -22.81 -3.97 0.98
CA LYS A 83 -23.10 -2.64 1.54
C LYS A 83 -23.15 -2.56 3.06
N ASP A 84 -23.28 -3.70 3.74
CA ASP A 84 -23.41 -3.76 5.20
C ASP A 84 -22.05 -3.90 5.93
N GLY A 85 -20.94 -3.83 5.19
CA GLY A 85 -19.58 -3.90 5.74
C GLY A 85 -19.10 -2.56 6.31
N VAL A 86 -17.84 -2.55 6.73
CA VAL A 86 -17.15 -1.34 7.22
C VAL A 86 -16.60 -0.54 6.05
N TRP A 87 -17.05 0.70 5.89
CA TRP A 87 -16.40 1.63 4.97
C TRP A 87 -15.03 2.03 5.50
N ARG A 88 -13.97 1.59 4.81
CA ARG A 88 -12.60 2.03 5.07
C ARG A 88 -12.40 3.39 4.41
N ASP A 89 -12.49 4.44 5.21
CA ASP A 89 -12.38 5.81 4.74
C ASP A 89 -10.92 6.22 4.46
N VAL A 90 -10.76 7.48 4.05
CA VAL A 90 -9.45 8.05 3.68
C VAL A 90 -8.53 8.15 4.90
N ASP A 91 -9.05 8.33 6.10
CA ASP A 91 -8.23 8.43 7.32
C ASP A 91 -7.69 7.05 7.70
N PHE A 92 -8.54 6.02 7.69
CA PHE A 92 -8.11 4.63 7.83
C PHE A 92 -7.03 4.26 6.80
N CYS A 93 -7.25 4.58 5.52
CA CYS A 93 -6.26 4.29 4.49
C CYS A 93 -4.99 5.13 4.63
N THR A 94 -5.07 6.33 5.21
CA THR A 94 -3.88 7.12 5.52
C THR A 94 -3.03 6.42 6.57
N ASP A 95 -3.65 5.97 7.66
CA ASP A 95 -2.95 5.29 8.74
C ASP A 95 -2.30 3.97 8.28
N GLU A 96 -3.01 3.20 7.45
CA GLU A 96 -2.47 1.97 6.85
C GLU A 96 -1.31 2.24 5.88
N CYS A 97 -1.35 3.32 5.09
CA CYS A 97 -0.20 3.74 4.28
C CYS A 97 0.99 4.21 5.12
N GLU A 98 0.76 4.91 6.23
CA GLU A 98 1.83 5.30 7.17
C GLU A 98 2.46 4.06 7.82
N LYS A 99 1.64 3.08 8.20
CA LYS A 99 2.09 1.80 8.76
C LYS A 99 2.92 1.01 7.74
N LEU A 100 2.47 0.94 6.48
CA LEU A 100 3.20 0.31 5.38
C LEU A 100 4.56 0.99 5.17
N ALA A 101 4.58 2.32 5.04
CA ALA A 101 5.81 3.07 4.81
C ALA A 101 6.82 2.88 5.94
N SER A 102 6.37 2.86 7.19
CA SER A 102 7.24 2.60 8.34
C SER A 102 7.88 1.21 8.26
N GLN A 103 7.10 0.17 7.92
CA GLN A 103 7.62 -1.20 7.80
C GLN A 103 8.64 -1.33 6.65
N LEU A 104 8.39 -0.68 5.50
CA LEU A 104 9.34 -0.65 4.39
C LEU A 104 10.67 0.00 4.78
N ILE A 105 10.65 1.12 5.51
CA ILE A 105 11.89 1.74 6.00
C ILE A 105 12.60 0.86 7.05
N SER A 106 11.87 0.18 7.92
CA SER A 106 12.48 -0.80 8.84
C SER A 106 13.15 -1.94 8.08
N LEU A 107 12.56 -2.41 6.97
CA LEU A 107 13.16 -3.39 6.07
C LEU A 107 14.42 -2.87 5.38
N THR A 108 14.42 -1.62 4.90
CA THR A 108 15.62 -1.05 4.28
C THR A 108 16.81 -1.04 5.24
N ASN A 109 16.57 -0.69 6.51
CA ASN A 109 17.64 -0.66 7.51
C ASN A 109 18.18 -2.07 7.80
N ARG A 110 17.30 -3.08 7.90
CA ARG A 110 17.72 -4.49 8.03
C ARG A 110 18.56 -4.97 6.85
N ASN A 111 18.19 -4.58 5.63
CA ASN A 111 18.92 -4.99 4.42
C ASN A 111 20.26 -4.25 4.25
N VAL A 112 20.38 -3.03 4.75
CA VAL A 112 21.66 -2.28 4.74
C VAL A 112 22.63 -2.82 5.79
N ASP A 113 22.12 -3.23 6.96
CA ASP A 113 22.93 -3.77 8.05
C ASP A 113 23.22 -5.29 7.89
N GLY A 114 22.48 -5.96 7.00
CA GLY A 114 22.43 -7.41 6.84
C GLY A 114 23.04 -7.91 5.54
N ASN A 115 24.34 -8.21 5.58
CA ASN A 115 25.00 -9.12 4.66
C ASN A 115 24.40 -10.53 4.88
N ILE A 116 23.35 -10.90 4.15
CA ILE A 116 22.86 -12.28 4.10
C ILE A 116 22.79 -12.69 2.63
N LYS A 117 23.74 -13.56 2.27
CA LYS A 117 23.73 -14.38 1.05
C LYS A 117 22.86 -15.60 1.23
#